data_AF-A0AA52FFQ8-F1
#
_entry.id   AF-A0AA52FFQ8-F1
#
_cell.length_a   1.000
_cell.length_b   1.000
_cell.length_c   1.000
_cell.angle_alpha   90.00
_cell.angle_beta   90.00
_cell.angle_gamma   90.00
#
_symmetry.space_group_name_H-M   'P 1'
#
loop_
_entity.id
_entity.type
_entity.pdbx_description
1 polymer ?
#
loop_
_entity_poly.entity_id
_entity_poly.type
_entity_poly.pdbx_seq_one_letter_code
_entity_poly.pdbx_strand_id
1 'polypeptide(L)'
;MLSRRSFLTTAGVTAAAVSPLLSGLTVTPATAAAPWLPISLQNNSGNATVYAYISGADSTGWPGFVASDGRFHRLPNPSANLTPAPDYSFQLGPSGSAPTTLTLLDYVIGGRVWFSVGKKIQFFVNPGSVPGLVQPGLTSSDPNWQTNWTFCEFTYNSANLYANISYVDMVALPVSMQSTGSAGNQSVSPLPTGALGSIASGLRAQHTADGAPWDQLVATDSSGGVLRVLSPTHSPTDFGSYWNSYLNSVWNYYQTHTLTIDTQSGYGEFSGTVVNNVLTFAGLNTNGVPFTKPSAADIFGCASGPLYNSGGDARGAVTARLGAALNRSTLLAGGGSSQPNGVSPSQYYQTATTNHYARLVHKYATIGYAFPYDDVGPTGAAPVDGHLQDAAPTSWAISLGAGSGGTQPPSGGVSAYSTIQAETFSAQSGTATETCSDSGAGSDVGWISAGDWLKYSAVDFGSTSAFQFVARLASGAAGGVSGAIEARLDSTTGTKIAEIDIASTGGWQSWRTVPANIVASATGVHDLYLVFVGSMSDFVNVNWFTFTK
;
A
#
# COMPACT_ATOMS: atom_id res chain seq x y z
N MET A 1 17.93 8.53 -12.15
CA MET A 1 16.50 8.30 -11.83
C MET A 1 15.84 9.66 -11.67
N LEU A 2 15.14 10.13 -12.71
CA LEU A 2 14.31 11.33 -12.62
C LEU A 2 12.92 10.84 -12.18
N SER A 3 12.62 10.91 -10.88
CA SER A 3 11.22 10.81 -10.45
C SER A 3 10.51 12.11 -10.83
N ARG A 4 9.16 12.13 -10.84
CA ARG A 4 8.32 13.34 -11.03
C ARG A 4 8.75 14.60 -10.25
N ARG A 5 9.70 14.50 -9.31
CA ARG A 5 10.37 15.61 -8.61
C ARG A 5 11.00 16.69 -9.51
N SER A 6 11.37 16.41 -10.76
CA SER A 6 11.90 17.45 -11.66
C SER A 6 10.84 18.41 -12.22
N PHE A 7 9.54 18.17 -12.00
CA PHE A 7 8.47 19.04 -12.50
C PHE A 7 8.00 20.09 -11.48
N LEU A 8 8.33 19.92 -10.20
CA LEU A 8 7.86 20.81 -9.12
C LEU A 8 8.79 21.99 -8.84
N THR A 9 9.96 22.09 -9.48
CA THR A 9 10.79 23.31 -9.45
C THR A 9 10.21 24.43 -10.32
N THR A 10 9.22 24.15 -11.17
CA THR A 10 8.65 25.11 -12.14
C THR A 10 7.17 25.45 -11.93
N ALA A 11 6.46 24.80 -10.98
CA ALA A 11 5.04 25.05 -10.72
C ALA A 11 4.75 26.30 -9.86
N GLY A 12 5.73 27.19 -9.69
CA GLY A 12 5.59 28.43 -8.91
C GLY A 12 4.93 29.59 -9.66
N VAL A 13 4.65 29.49 -10.96
CA VAL A 13 4.03 30.58 -11.72
C VAL A 13 3.11 30.02 -12.80
N THR A 14 1.83 29.85 -12.50
CA THR A 14 0.70 30.05 -13.43
C THR A 14 -0.61 29.77 -12.68
N ALA A 15 -1.18 30.83 -12.11
CA ALA A 15 -2.61 30.86 -11.85
C ALA A 15 -3.33 30.84 -13.20
N ALA A 16 -3.76 29.67 -13.67
CA ALA A 16 -4.67 29.58 -14.80
C ALA A 16 -6.07 29.98 -14.33
N ALA A 17 -6.54 31.12 -14.80
CA ALA A 17 -7.86 31.65 -14.54
C ALA A 17 -8.95 30.66 -14.96
N VAL A 18 -9.80 30.27 -14.02
CA VAL A 18 -11.05 29.57 -14.28
C VAL A 18 -12.10 30.64 -14.58
N SER A 19 -12.65 30.65 -15.78
CA SER A 19 -13.83 31.49 -16.08
C SER A 19 -15.10 30.91 -15.44
N PRO A 20 -16.07 31.77 -15.08
CA PRO A 20 -16.89 31.59 -13.91
C PRO A 20 -18.25 30.97 -14.26
N LEU A 21 -18.71 30.01 -13.45
CA LEU A 21 -20.12 29.72 -13.27
C LEU A 21 -20.26 28.86 -12.01
N LEU A 22 -20.21 29.53 -10.86
CA LEU A 22 -20.84 29.16 -9.58
C LEU A 22 -20.52 30.27 -8.58
N SER A 23 -21.39 31.27 -8.55
CA SER A 23 -21.42 32.31 -7.53
C SER A 23 -21.74 31.66 -6.18
N GLY A 24 -20.87 31.79 -5.18
CA GLY A 24 -21.26 31.51 -3.79
C GLY A 24 -20.22 30.97 -2.80
N LEU A 25 -18.95 30.77 -3.17
CA LEU A 25 -17.91 30.40 -2.20
C LEU A 25 -16.79 31.42 -2.21
N THR A 26 -16.67 32.17 -1.11
CA THR A 26 -15.47 32.95 -0.79
C THR A 26 -14.30 31.97 -0.66
N VAL A 27 -13.49 31.83 -1.71
CA VAL A 27 -12.20 31.14 -1.61
C VAL A 27 -11.28 32.05 -0.81
N THR A 28 -11.05 31.71 0.46
CA THR A 28 -9.92 32.28 1.21
C THR A 28 -8.64 31.96 0.43
N PRO A 29 -7.79 32.96 0.10
CA PRO A 29 -6.51 32.67 -0.54
C PRO A 29 -5.72 31.72 0.36
N ALA A 30 -5.22 30.63 -0.23
CA ALA A 30 -4.39 29.67 0.49
C ALA A 30 -3.18 30.43 1.08
N THR A 31 -3.11 30.47 2.40
CA THR A 31 -1.93 31.01 3.10
C THR A 31 -0.72 30.17 2.72
N ALA A 32 0.43 30.78 2.45
CA ALA A 32 1.66 30.02 2.21
C ALA A 32 2.04 29.20 3.47
N ALA A 33 2.76 28.10 3.28
CA ALA A 33 3.32 27.35 4.39
C ALA A 33 4.18 28.26 5.27
N ALA A 34 4.02 28.14 6.59
CA ALA A 34 4.81 28.92 7.52
C ALA A 34 6.30 28.53 7.41
N PRO A 35 7.26 29.40 7.78
CA PRO A 35 8.67 29.00 7.86
C PRO A 35 8.95 28.05 9.03
N TRP A 36 7.92 27.47 9.65
CA TRP A 36 8.03 26.50 10.72
C TRP A 36 6.89 25.47 10.65
N LEU A 37 7.14 24.24 11.13
CA LEU A 37 6.14 23.16 11.16
C LEU A 37 6.34 22.27 12.39
N PRO A 38 5.35 22.16 13.30
CA PRO A 38 5.37 21.19 14.38
C PRO A 38 5.36 19.76 13.84
N ILE A 39 6.30 18.94 14.33
CA ILE A 39 6.44 17.54 13.99
C ILE A 39 6.37 16.67 15.25
N SER A 40 5.71 15.51 15.13
CA SER A 40 5.79 14.44 16.11
C SER A 40 6.29 13.14 15.47
N LEU A 41 7.24 12.51 16.15
CA LEU A 41 7.83 11.22 15.78
C LEU A 41 7.44 10.19 16.83
N GLN A 42 6.65 9.20 16.42
CA GLN A 42 6.06 8.21 17.31
C GLN A 42 6.64 6.82 17.07
N ASN A 43 6.86 6.07 18.14
CA ASN A 43 7.22 4.66 18.09
C ASN A 43 6.01 3.80 18.50
N ASN A 44 5.46 3.08 17.53
CA ASN A 44 4.39 2.09 17.69
C ASN A 44 4.81 0.74 17.11
N SER A 45 6.13 0.47 17.07
CA SER A 45 6.70 -0.69 16.38
C SER A 45 6.70 -1.98 17.19
N GLY A 46 6.33 -1.91 18.47
CA GLY A 46 6.56 -2.98 19.44
C GLY A 46 7.99 -3.06 19.98
N ASN A 47 8.91 -2.22 19.50
CA ASN A 47 10.31 -2.24 19.92
C ASN A 47 10.62 -1.16 20.96
N ALA A 48 11.49 -1.49 21.92
CA ALA A 48 11.90 -0.58 22.99
C ALA A 48 12.95 0.45 22.54
N THR A 49 13.73 0.14 21.50
CA THR A 49 14.84 0.98 21.03
C THR A 49 14.63 1.34 19.57
N VAL A 50 14.29 2.60 19.31
CA VAL A 50 14.08 3.14 17.97
C VAL A 50 14.80 4.48 17.84
N TYR A 51 15.44 4.68 16.70
CA TYR A 51 16.06 5.95 16.32
C TYR A 51 15.37 6.50 15.08
N ALA A 52 15.14 7.81 15.04
CA ALA A 52 14.65 8.52 13.87
C ALA A 52 15.67 9.54 13.36
N TYR A 53 15.57 9.91 12.08
CA TYR A 53 16.40 10.95 11.46
C TYR A 53 15.55 11.74 10.47
N ILE A 54 15.82 13.03 10.31
CA ILE A 54 15.20 13.84 9.27
C ILE A 54 16.33 14.39 8.40
N SER A 55 16.49 13.83 7.20
CA SER A 55 17.50 14.26 6.23
C SER A 55 16.85 14.99 5.06
N GLY A 56 17.60 15.81 4.33
CA GLY A 56 17.15 16.38 3.07
C GLY A 56 18.18 17.34 2.50
N ALA A 57 17.72 18.30 1.72
CA ALA A 57 18.50 19.44 1.26
C ALA A 57 17.82 20.76 1.62
N ASP A 58 18.60 21.82 1.72
CA ASP A 58 18.02 23.16 1.75
C ASP A 58 17.63 23.65 0.33
N SER A 59 17.16 24.89 0.23
CA SER A 59 16.75 25.52 -1.04
C SER A 59 17.88 25.67 -2.07
N THR A 60 19.14 25.56 -1.66
CA THR A 60 20.31 25.58 -2.57
C THR A 60 20.72 24.18 -3.03
N GLY A 61 20.06 23.13 -2.54
CA GLY A 61 20.41 21.74 -2.80
C GLY A 61 21.52 21.18 -1.88
N TRP A 62 21.95 21.93 -0.86
CA TRP A 62 22.99 21.47 0.06
C TRP A 62 22.41 20.45 1.04
N PRO A 63 22.98 19.22 1.14
CA PRO A 63 22.40 18.18 1.97
C PRO A 63 22.67 18.40 3.46
N GLY A 64 21.78 17.86 4.29
CA GLY A 64 21.81 18.09 5.72
C GLY A 64 20.82 17.24 6.50
N PHE A 65 20.82 17.46 7.80
CA PHE A 65 19.89 16.84 8.73
C PHE A 65 19.26 17.90 9.62
N VAL A 66 18.02 17.65 10.05
CA VAL A 66 17.41 18.42 11.14
C VAL A 66 17.95 17.87 12.46
N ALA A 67 18.41 18.75 13.34
CA ALA A 67 18.87 18.38 14.67
C ALA A 67 17.78 18.58 15.74
N SER A 68 18.09 18.24 16.99
CA SER A 68 17.17 18.37 18.13
C SER A 68 16.71 19.80 18.43
N ASP A 69 17.41 20.81 17.90
CA ASP A 69 17.02 22.23 17.99
C ASP A 69 15.97 22.65 16.95
N GLY A 70 15.54 21.73 16.08
CA GLY A 70 14.55 21.99 15.03
C GLY A 70 15.10 22.65 13.77
N ARG A 71 16.40 22.96 13.73
CA ARG A 71 17.04 23.61 12.58
C ARG A 71 17.66 22.60 11.62
N PHE A 72 17.78 22.99 10.36
CA PHE A 72 18.50 22.24 9.33
C PHE A 72 20.00 22.53 9.37
N HIS A 73 20.80 21.50 9.61
CA HIS A 73 22.26 21.57 9.67
C HIS A 73 22.85 20.99 8.38
N ARG A 74 23.50 21.86 7.59
CA ARG A 74 24.26 21.47 6.40
C ARG A 74 25.37 20.51 6.77
N LEU A 75 25.54 19.45 5.98
CA LEU A 75 26.69 18.56 6.12
C LEU A 75 27.98 19.25 5.68
N PRO A 76 29.09 19.06 6.40
CA PRO A 76 30.39 19.55 5.96
C PRO A 76 30.81 18.85 4.69
N ASN A 77 31.63 19.52 3.88
CA ASN A 77 32.25 18.91 2.71
C ASN A 77 33.49 18.14 3.15
N PRO A 78 33.50 16.80 3.09
CA PRO A 78 34.62 16.00 3.58
C PRO A 78 35.79 16.03 2.59
N SER A 79 36.96 15.55 3.03
CA SER A 79 38.12 15.38 2.14
C SER A 79 38.17 14.01 1.43
N ALA A 80 37.37 13.04 1.86
CA ALA A 80 37.38 11.68 1.35
C ALA A 80 35.96 11.12 1.15
N ASN A 81 35.82 10.20 0.19
CA ASN A 81 34.59 9.44 -0.01
C ASN A 81 34.28 8.57 1.22
N LEU A 82 33.00 8.30 1.42
CA LEU A 82 32.48 7.47 2.50
C LEU A 82 32.94 7.95 3.89
N THR A 83 33.03 9.28 4.08
CA THR A 83 33.31 9.87 5.39
C THR A 83 32.07 9.74 6.27
N PRO A 84 32.14 9.17 7.49
CA PRO A 84 30.98 9.06 8.38
C PRO A 84 30.32 10.42 8.65
N ALA A 85 29.00 10.50 8.48
CA ALA A 85 28.25 11.69 8.84
C ALA A 85 28.15 11.84 10.37
N PRO A 86 28.06 13.07 10.90
CA PRO A 86 27.72 13.28 12.31
C PRO A 86 26.36 12.65 12.67
N ASP A 87 26.19 12.30 13.94
CA ASP A 87 24.96 11.69 14.42
C ASP A 87 23.88 12.74 14.69
N TYR A 88 22.80 12.67 13.90
CA TYR A 88 21.60 13.49 14.04
C TYR A 88 20.37 12.66 14.46
N SER A 89 20.59 11.52 15.14
CA SER A 89 19.49 10.67 15.59
C SER A 89 18.65 11.30 16.69
N PHE A 90 17.34 11.16 16.54
CA PHE A 90 16.37 11.30 17.61
C PHE A 90 16.14 9.91 18.22
N GLN A 91 16.56 9.70 19.47
CA GLN A 91 16.18 8.48 20.18
C GLN A 91 14.72 8.61 20.63
N LEU A 92 13.86 7.74 20.11
CA LEU A 92 12.45 7.71 20.50
C LEU A 92 12.28 6.93 21.80
N GLY A 93 11.18 7.19 22.51
CA GLY A 93 10.79 6.37 23.63
C GLY A 93 10.39 4.94 23.21
N PRO A 94 10.23 4.02 24.18
CA PRO A 94 9.73 2.66 23.92
C PRO A 94 8.38 2.68 23.22
N SER A 95 8.02 1.58 22.54
CA SER A 95 6.74 1.50 21.83
C SER A 95 5.55 1.89 22.71
N GLY A 96 4.69 2.78 22.21
CA GLY A 96 3.54 3.32 22.93
C GLY A 96 3.84 4.46 23.90
N SER A 97 5.10 4.91 24.02
CA SER A 97 5.43 6.12 24.77
C SER A 97 4.86 7.36 24.09
N ALA A 98 4.88 8.50 24.79
CA ALA A 98 4.61 9.80 24.18
C ALA A 98 5.55 10.05 22.97
N PRO A 99 5.06 10.75 21.92
CA PRO A 99 5.88 11.08 20.76
C PRO A 99 7.06 11.98 21.13
N THR A 100 8.16 11.85 20.39
CA THR A 100 9.21 12.88 20.37
C THR A 100 8.74 14.03 19.49
N THR A 101 8.60 15.23 20.06
CA THR A 101 8.11 16.42 19.36
C THR A 101 9.23 17.42 19.10
N LEU A 102 9.21 18.04 17.92
CA LEU A 102 10.06 19.17 17.56
C LEU A 102 9.28 20.13 16.65
N THR A 103 9.82 21.31 16.40
CA THR A 103 9.33 22.21 15.36
C THR A 103 10.42 22.35 14.31
N LEU A 104 10.13 22.00 13.05
CA LEU A 104 11.01 22.39 11.95
C LEU A 104 11.03 23.91 11.88
N LEU A 105 12.21 24.51 11.84
CA LEU A 105 12.41 25.95 11.73
C LEU A 105 12.93 26.38 10.34
N ASP A 106 13.13 25.40 9.46
CA ASP A 106 13.66 25.58 8.11
C ASP A 106 12.88 24.71 7.12
N TYR A 107 12.87 25.12 5.85
CA TYR A 107 12.38 24.30 4.75
C TYR A 107 13.36 23.16 4.47
N VAL A 108 12.82 21.97 4.21
CA VAL A 108 13.59 20.76 3.89
C VAL A 108 13.07 20.17 2.60
N ILE A 109 13.91 20.23 1.57
CA ILE A 109 13.56 19.85 0.20
C ILE A 109 14.02 18.43 -0.06
N GLY A 110 13.13 17.63 -0.65
CA GLY A 110 13.42 16.27 -1.05
C GLY A 110 13.87 15.36 0.09
N GLY A 111 13.38 15.61 1.30
CA GLY A 111 13.78 14.94 2.51
C GLY A 111 13.23 13.54 2.70
N ARG A 112 13.75 12.89 3.74
CA ARG A 112 13.33 11.58 4.25
C ARG A 112 13.27 11.61 5.77
N VAL A 113 12.19 11.07 6.33
CA VAL A 113 12.13 10.72 7.76
C VAL A 113 12.46 9.24 7.86
N TRP A 114 13.62 8.95 8.42
CA TRP A 114 14.12 7.58 8.60
C TRP A 114 13.76 7.07 9.98
N PHE A 115 13.58 5.76 10.08
CA PHE A 115 13.51 5.05 11.34
C PHE A 115 14.43 3.83 11.31
N SER A 116 14.98 3.47 12.46
CA SER A 116 15.76 2.25 12.66
C SER A 116 15.51 1.64 14.03
N VAL A 117 15.46 0.31 14.08
CA VAL A 117 15.19 -0.47 15.30
C VAL A 117 16.49 -1.07 15.82
N GLY A 118 16.73 -0.93 17.12
CA GLY A 118 17.84 -1.56 17.86
C GLY A 118 19.24 -1.00 17.56
N LYS A 119 19.48 -0.47 16.36
CA LYS A 119 20.76 0.07 15.92
C LYS A 119 20.57 1.34 15.10
N LYS A 120 21.43 2.35 15.35
CA LYS A 120 21.50 3.58 14.56
C LYS A 120 21.89 3.31 13.11
N ILE A 121 21.41 4.16 12.20
CA ILE A 121 21.83 4.15 10.80
C ILE A 121 23.18 4.86 10.68
N GLN A 122 24.12 4.25 9.95
CA GLN A 122 25.37 4.88 9.56
C GLN A 122 25.21 5.54 8.19
N PHE A 123 25.17 6.87 8.17
CA PHE A 123 25.23 7.66 6.95
C PHE A 123 26.69 8.02 6.62
N PHE A 124 26.96 8.28 5.33
CA PHE A 124 28.25 8.78 4.90
C PHE A 124 28.10 10.02 4.01
N VAL A 125 29.20 10.73 3.81
CA VAL A 125 29.27 11.92 2.95
C VAL A 125 30.44 11.75 1.99
N ASN A 126 30.21 12.08 0.73
CA ASN A 126 31.23 12.17 -0.31
C ASN A 126 31.56 13.64 -0.62
N PRO A 127 32.84 13.97 -0.92
CA PRO A 127 33.25 15.29 -1.40
C PRO A 127 32.55 15.68 -2.70
N GLY A 128 32.37 16.99 -2.90
CA GLY A 128 31.86 17.55 -4.15
C GLY A 128 31.81 19.08 -4.10
N SER A 129 31.42 19.74 -5.20
CA SER A 129 31.10 21.19 -5.16
C SER A 129 29.94 21.48 -4.21
N VAL A 130 28.96 20.56 -4.19
CA VAL A 130 28.03 20.30 -3.10
C VAL A 130 28.34 18.88 -2.63
N PRO A 131 28.49 18.61 -1.31
CA PRO A 131 28.76 17.26 -0.84
C PRO A 131 27.59 16.32 -1.17
N GLY A 132 27.88 15.03 -1.29
CA GLY A 132 26.86 14.00 -1.53
C GLY A 132 26.54 13.22 -0.26
N LEU A 133 25.30 13.27 0.23
CA LEU A 133 24.82 12.37 1.27
C LEU A 133 24.66 10.95 0.70
N VAL A 134 25.43 10.01 1.23
CA VAL A 134 25.31 8.58 0.95
C VAL A 134 24.31 7.99 1.92
N GLN A 135 23.17 7.59 1.37
CA GLN A 135 22.06 6.98 2.10
C GLN A 135 22.26 5.46 2.24
N PRO A 136 21.54 4.78 3.14
CA PRO A 136 21.60 3.33 3.25
C PRO A 136 21.39 2.62 1.91
N GLY A 137 22.37 1.82 1.51
CA GLY A 137 22.31 1.02 0.29
C GLY A 137 21.46 -0.24 0.46
N LEU A 138 20.84 -0.67 -0.63
CA LEU A 138 20.06 -1.92 -0.72
C LEU A 138 20.91 -3.10 -1.18
N THR A 139 22.18 -3.13 -0.76
CA THR A 139 23.13 -4.19 -1.11
C THR A 139 23.68 -4.83 0.15
N SER A 140 24.02 -6.12 0.08
CA SER A 140 24.52 -6.88 1.23
C SER A 140 25.87 -6.40 1.77
N SER A 141 26.61 -5.64 0.99
CA SER A 141 27.87 -4.99 1.41
C SER A 141 27.66 -3.70 2.20
N ASP A 142 26.45 -3.13 2.22
CA ASP A 142 26.18 -1.90 2.96
C ASP A 142 26.23 -2.13 4.48
N PRO A 143 26.87 -1.25 5.27
CA PRO A 143 26.95 -1.41 6.73
C PRO A 143 25.60 -1.36 7.45
N ASN A 144 24.56 -0.87 6.77
CA ASN A 144 23.18 -0.84 7.25
C ASN A 144 22.33 -2.02 6.75
N TRP A 145 22.90 -2.98 6.01
CA TRP A 145 22.16 -4.13 5.47
C TRP A 145 21.41 -4.91 6.56
N GLN A 146 22.10 -5.19 7.67
CA GLN A 146 21.56 -5.91 8.83
C GLN A 146 20.79 -5.02 9.82
N THR A 147 20.81 -3.70 9.64
CA THR A 147 20.02 -2.78 10.48
C THR A 147 18.57 -2.83 10.00
N ASN A 148 17.58 -2.94 10.88
CA ASN A 148 16.18 -2.88 10.50
C ASN A 148 15.72 -1.41 10.39
N TRP A 149 15.55 -0.91 9.17
CA TRP A 149 15.24 0.49 8.90
C TRP A 149 14.22 0.67 7.78
N THR A 150 13.52 1.80 7.80
CA THR A 150 12.51 2.23 6.84
C THR A 150 12.53 3.75 6.73
N PHE A 151 11.79 4.32 5.77
CA PHE A 151 11.61 5.77 5.66
C PHE A 151 10.29 6.14 4.98
N CYS A 152 9.83 7.37 5.22
CA CYS A 152 8.92 8.07 4.31
C CYS A 152 9.63 9.27 3.69
N GLU A 153 9.11 9.74 2.56
CA GLU A 153 9.67 10.86 1.82
C GLU A 153 8.82 12.11 2.03
N PHE A 154 9.46 13.28 1.96
CA PHE A 154 8.73 14.54 1.98
C PHE A 154 9.45 15.68 1.27
N THR A 155 8.73 16.77 1.06
CA THR A 155 9.25 18.10 0.75
C THR A 155 8.42 19.09 1.54
N TYR A 156 9.09 19.93 2.32
CA TYR A 156 8.49 21.05 3.01
C TYR A 156 9.12 22.34 2.51
N ASN A 157 8.33 23.17 1.85
CA ASN A 157 8.77 24.45 1.28
C ASN A 157 7.69 25.51 1.46
N SER A 158 7.92 26.71 0.93
CA SER A 158 6.96 27.82 1.02
C SER A 158 5.62 27.57 0.33
N ALA A 159 5.51 26.56 -0.53
CA ALA A 159 4.31 26.26 -1.29
C ALA A 159 3.46 25.13 -0.67
N ASN A 160 4.08 24.13 -0.04
CA ASN A 160 3.37 23.03 0.63
C ASN A 160 4.29 22.14 1.49
N LEU A 161 3.63 21.32 2.31
CA LEU A 161 4.11 19.98 2.64
C LEU A 161 3.57 19.00 1.61
N TYR A 162 4.45 18.24 0.99
CA TYR A 162 4.13 17.01 0.26
C TYR A 162 4.89 15.86 0.93
N ALA A 163 4.21 14.79 1.34
CA ALA A 163 4.84 13.63 1.96
C ALA A 163 4.23 12.34 1.43
N ASN A 164 5.03 11.28 1.27
CA ASN A 164 4.54 10.02 0.71
C ASN A 164 5.25 8.78 1.29
N ILE A 165 4.54 7.65 1.25
CA ILE A 165 5.10 6.31 1.45
C ILE A 165 5.19 5.64 0.08
N SER A 166 6.33 5.01 -0.20
CA SER A 166 6.59 4.37 -1.47
C SER A 166 7.25 3.02 -1.27
N TYR A 167 6.79 2.02 -2.03
CA TYR A 167 7.39 0.69 -2.12
C TYR A 167 8.15 0.49 -3.44
N VAL A 168 8.49 1.58 -4.13
CA VAL A 168 9.24 1.54 -5.40
C VAL A 168 10.64 0.94 -5.18
N ASP A 169 11.25 1.18 -4.03
CA ASP A 169 12.57 0.66 -3.69
C ASP A 169 12.49 -0.63 -2.86
N MET A 170 11.62 -0.65 -1.85
CA MET A 170 11.46 -1.78 -0.94
C MET A 170 10.15 -1.70 -0.14
N VAL A 171 9.70 -2.84 0.37
CA VAL A 171 8.79 -2.94 1.52
C VAL A 171 9.63 -3.19 2.76
N ALA A 172 9.43 -2.40 3.81
CA ALA A 172 10.14 -2.55 5.07
C ALA A 172 9.16 -2.36 6.24
N LEU A 173 9.67 -1.97 7.42
CA LEU A 173 8.83 -1.68 8.57
C LEU A 173 7.73 -0.65 8.23
N PRO A 174 6.51 -0.82 8.77
CA PRO A 174 5.40 0.08 8.46
C PRO A 174 5.67 1.50 8.97
N VAL A 175 5.33 2.49 8.14
CA VAL A 175 5.30 3.90 8.52
C VAL A 175 3.87 4.40 8.30
N SER A 176 3.37 5.28 9.15
CA SER A 176 2.14 6.02 8.89
C SER A 176 2.37 7.51 9.04
N MET A 177 1.53 8.32 8.41
CA MET A 177 1.61 9.78 8.51
C MET A 177 0.23 10.40 8.67
N GLN A 178 0.17 11.49 9.42
CA GLN A 178 -1.04 12.32 9.55
C GLN A 178 -0.64 13.80 9.48
N SER A 179 -1.45 14.64 8.86
CA SER A 179 -1.25 16.08 8.86
C SER A 179 -2.56 16.81 9.10
N THR A 180 -2.46 17.98 9.73
CA THR A 180 -3.57 18.93 9.86
C THR A 180 -3.13 20.26 9.28
N GLY A 181 -3.97 20.91 8.49
CA GLY A 181 -3.71 22.25 7.98
C GLY A 181 -4.85 22.75 7.10
N SER A 182 -4.50 23.56 6.09
CA SER A 182 -5.49 24.17 5.19
C SER A 182 -6.25 23.16 4.33
N ALA A 183 -5.65 21.99 4.09
CA ALA A 183 -6.30 20.90 3.36
C ALA A 183 -7.11 19.97 4.28
N GLY A 184 -7.31 20.35 5.55
CA GLY A 184 -8.00 19.57 6.57
C GLY A 184 -7.11 18.50 7.20
N ASN A 185 -7.75 17.53 7.87
CA ASN A 185 -7.05 16.38 8.42
C ASN A 185 -6.85 15.33 7.33
N GLN A 186 -5.59 14.93 7.13
CA GLN A 186 -5.21 13.91 6.16
C GLN A 186 -4.44 12.79 6.85
N SER A 187 -4.51 11.59 6.29
CA SER A 187 -3.80 10.43 6.83
C SER A 187 -3.38 9.45 5.74
N VAL A 188 -2.19 8.89 5.91
CA VAL A 188 -1.65 7.78 5.13
C VAL A 188 -1.46 6.62 6.10
N SER A 189 -2.24 5.57 5.89
CA SER A 189 -2.21 4.36 6.71
C SER A 189 -0.89 3.59 6.56
N PRO A 190 -0.44 2.90 7.62
CA PRO A 190 0.74 2.05 7.52
C PRO A 190 0.46 0.79 6.71
N LEU A 191 1.54 0.14 6.27
CA LEU A 191 1.47 -1.24 5.82
C LEU A 191 0.83 -2.11 6.92
N PRO A 192 -0.19 -2.92 6.61
CA PRO A 192 -0.85 -3.75 7.61
C PRO A 192 0.11 -4.70 8.34
N THR A 193 -0.23 -5.02 9.59
CA THR A 193 0.52 -6.01 10.38
C THR A 193 0.64 -7.34 9.63
N GLY A 194 1.85 -7.90 9.60
CA GLY A 194 2.12 -9.17 8.93
C GLY A 194 2.27 -9.10 7.40
N ALA A 195 1.96 -7.96 6.76
CA ALA A 195 2.06 -7.82 5.31
C ALA A 195 3.49 -8.00 4.80
N LEU A 196 4.51 -7.44 5.47
CA LEU A 196 5.92 -7.62 5.08
C LEU A 196 6.30 -9.12 5.01
N GLY A 197 5.93 -9.90 6.04
CA GLY A 197 6.17 -11.34 6.07
C GLY A 197 5.36 -12.10 5.02
N SER A 198 4.13 -11.66 4.74
CA SER A 198 3.24 -12.27 3.73
C SER A 198 3.74 -12.02 2.31
N ILE A 199 4.28 -10.82 2.03
CA ILE A 199 4.92 -10.48 0.76
C ILE A 199 6.19 -11.32 0.57
N ALA A 200 7.05 -11.39 1.59
CA ALA A 200 8.26 -12.20 1.55
C ALA A 200 7.96 -13.70 1.30
N SER A 201 6.97 -14.24 2.00
CA SER A 201 6.54 -15.64 1.83
C SER A 201 5.94 -15.87 0.44
N GLY A 202 5.14 -14.93 -0.06
CA GLY A 202 4.58 -14.98 -1.40
C GLY A 202 5.64 -14.97 -2.51
N LEU A 203 6.72 -14.21 -2.33
CA LEU A 203 7.84 -14.17 -3.28
C LEU A 203 8.66 -15.46 -3.26
N ARG A 204 8.91 -16.04 -2.09
CA ARG A 204 9.56 -17.37 -1.98
C ARG A 204 8.72 -18.47 -2.62
N ALA A 205 7.40 -18.42 -2.42
CA ALA A 205 6.46 -19.34 -3.08
C ALA A 205 6.46 -19.13 -4.60
N GLN A 206 6.53 -17.88 -5.07
CA GLN A 206 6.60 -17.56 -6.49
C GLN A 206 7.89 -18.11 -7.12
N HIS A 207 9.05 -17.92 -6.48
CA HIS A 207 10.31 -18.55 -6.92
C HIS A 207 10.18 -20.07 -7.04
N THR A 208 9.53 -20.71 -6.07
CA THR A 208 9.30 -22.16 -6.12
C THR A 208 8.44 -22.57 -7.32
N ALA A 209 7.51 -21.71 -7.74
CA ALA A 209 6.59 -21.97 -8.83
C ALA A 209 7.21 -21.76 -10.23
N ASP A 210 8.05 -20.74 -10.42
CA ASP A 210 8.55 -20.33 -11.73
C ASP A 210 10.08 -20.31 -11.89
N GLY A 211 10.83 -20.50 -10.80
CA GLY A 211 12.29 -20.48 -10.76
C GLY A 211 12.94 -19.10 -10.92
N ALA A 212 12.17 -18.02 -11.11
CA ALA A 212 12.70 -16.66 -11.20
C ALA A 212 13.17 -16.17 -9.82
N PRO A 213 14.14 -15.24 -9.72
CA PRO A 213 14.85 -14.90 -8.47
C PRO A 213 14.02 -14.02 -7.50
N TRP A 214 12.71 -14.30 -7.35
CA TRP A 214 11.80 -13.58 -6.46
C TRP A 214 12.19 -13.72 -4.98
N ASP A 215 12.69 -14.88 -4.57
CA ASP A 215 13.17 -15.17 -3.22
C ASP A 215 14.39 -14.33 -2.85
N GLN A 216 15.25 -14.01 -3.82
CA GLN A 216 16.45 -13.17 -3.66
C GLN A 216 16.13 -11.70 -3.35
N LEU A 217 14.87 -11.30 -3.51
CA LEU A 217 14.40 -9.98 -3.09
C LEU A 217 14.19 -9.88 -1.56
N VAL A 218 14.13 -11.01 -0.86
CA VAL A 218 13.86 -11.03 0.59
C VAL A 218 15.16 -10.91 1.38
N ALA A 219 15.36 -9.76 2.01
CA ALA A 219 16.48 -9.53 2.90
C ALA A 219 16.13 -9.92 4.34
N THR A 220 16.98 -10.74 4.97
CA THR A 220 16.78 -11.22 6.34
C THR A 220 17.92 -10.80 7.26
N ASP A 221 17.63 -10.80 8.56
CA ASP A 221 18.65 -10.74 9.59
C ASP A 221 19.39 -12.09 9.72
N SER A 222 20.36 -12.15 10.63
CA SER A 222 21.14 -13.36 10.91
C SER A 222 20.32 -14.53 11.49
N SER A 223 19.11 -14.28 11.99
CA SER A 223 18.19 -15.31 12.49
C SER A 223 17.21 -15.82 11.42
N GLY A 224 17.20 -15.20 10.23
CA GLY A 224 16.25 -15.49 9.16
C GLY A 224 14.96 -14.67 9.23
N GLY A 225 14.85 -13.73 10.19
CA GLY A 225 13.76 -12.77 10.30
C GLY A 225 13.77 -11.80 9.12
N VAL A 226 12.60 -11.54 8.52
CA VAL A 226 12.49 -10.62 7.36
C VAL A 226 12.71 -9.18 7.81
N LEU A 227 13.75 -8.54 7.27
CA LEU A 227 14.03 -7.12 7.49
C LEU A 227 13.31 -6.24 6.48
N ARG A 228 13.37 -6.64 5.21
CA ARG A 228 12.76 -5.92 4.08
C ARG A 228 12.63 -6.83 2.86
N VAL A 229 11.78 -6.42 1.93
CA VAL A 229 11.65 -7.00 0.60
C VAL A 229 12.04 -5.93 -0.40
N LEU A 230 13.08 -6.19 -1.19
CA LEU A 230 13.55 -5.29 -2.24
C LEU A 230 12.58 -5.31 -3.43
N SER A 231 12.41 -4.18 -4.10
CA SER A 231 11.77 -4.21 -5.41
C SER A 231 12.70 -4.88 -6.44
N PRO A 232 12.16 -5.43 -7.54
CA PRO A 232 12.97 -6.10 -8.55
C PRO A 232 14.04 -5.21 -9.19
N THR A 233 13.88 -3.88 -9.15
CA THR A 233 14.89 -2.91 -9.61
C THR A 233 16.18 -2.96 -8.78
N HIS A 234 16.07 -3.37 -7.52
CA HIS A 234 17.19 -3.55 -6.60
C HIS A 234 17.55 -5.03 -6.39
N SER A 235 17.08 -5.91 -7.28
CA SER A 235 17.40 -7.34 -7.20
C SER A 235 18.92 -7.56 -7.24
N PRO A 236 19.48 -8.39 -6.34
CA PRO A 236 20.89 -8.76 -6.41
C PRO A 236 21.18 -9.71 -7.57
N THR A 237 20.14 -10.30 -8.18
CA THR A 237 20.23 -11.26 -9.28
C THR A 237 19.41 -10.77 -10.47
N ASP A 238 19.97 -10.87 -11.68
CA ASP A 238 19.26 -10.52 -12.91
C ASP A 238 18.11 -11.50 -13.18
N PHE A 239 16.94 -10.95 -13.56
CA PHE A 239 15.78 -11.72 -14.00
C PHE A 239 15.93 -12.25 -15.43
N GLY A 240 16.93 -11.77 -16.18
CA GLY A 240 17.32 -12.30 -17.48
C GLY A 240 16.14 -12.40 -18.45
N SER A 241 15.84 -13.63 -18.88
CA SER A 241 14.82 -13.91 -19.90
C SER A 241 13.37 -14.00 -19.39
N TYR A 242 13.11 -13.68 -18.11
CA TYR A 242 11.80 -13.82 -17.47
C TYR A 242 10.62 -13.28 -18.31
N TRP A 243 10.79 -12.12 -18.95
CA TRP A 243 9.74 -11.48 -19.74
C TRP A 243 9.64 -11.94 -21.21
N ASN A 244 10.59 -12.74 -21.71
CA ASN A 244 10.72 -13.02 -23.15
C ASN A 244 9.46 -13.65 -23.76
N SER A 245 8.85 -14.62 -23.07
CA SER A 245 7.64 -15.29 -23.57
C SER A 245 6.45 -14.34 -23.69
N TYR A 246 6.22 -13.53 -22.66
CA TYR A 246 5.16 -12.52 -22.66
C TYR A 246 5.40 -11.44 -23.72
N LEU A 247 6.62 -10.90 -23.81
CA LEU A 247 6.99 -9.90 -24.82
C LEU A 247 6.89 -10.44 -26.25
N ASN A 248 7.24 -11.71 -26.48
CA ASN A 248 7.04 -12.34 -27.78
C ASN A 248 5.56 -12.40 -28.16
N SER A 249 4.69 -12.75 -27.21
CA SER A 249 3.25 -12.80 -27.42
C SER A 249 2.67 -11.41 -27.70
N VAL A 250 3.05 -10.41 -26.90
CA VAL A 250 2.66 -9.00 -27.08
C VAL A 250 3.10 -8.49 -28.45
N TRP A 251 4.38 -8.65 -28.81
CA TRP A 251 4.90 -8.14 -30.07
C TRP A 251 4.30 -8.87 -31.27
N ASN A 252 4.00 -10.17 -31.14
CA ASN A 252 3.33 -10.91 -32.20
C ASN A 252 1.89 -10.44 -32.41
N TYR A 253 1.14 -10.26 -31.33
CA TYR A 253 -0.25 -9.81 -31.38
C TYR A 253 -0.38 -8.44 -32.06
N TYR A 254 0.45 -7.48 -31.69
CA TYR A 254 0.40 -6.11 -32.22
C TYR A 254 1.05 -5.93 -33.60
N GLN A 255 1.50 -7.00 -34.28
CA GLN A 255 1.83 -6.91 -35.71
C GLN A 255 0.58 -6.68 -36.56
N THR A 256 -0.57 -7.23 -36.14
CA THR A 256 -1.84 -7.13 -36.87
C THR A 256 -2.95 -6.43 -36.09
N HIS A 257 -2.69 -6.02 -34.86
CA HIS A 257 -3.64 -5.30 -34.00
C HIS A 257 -3.05 -3.95 -33.59
N THR A 258 -3.90 -2.94 -33.48
CA THR A 258 -3.50 -1.61 -33.01
C THR A 258 -3.49 -1.55 -31.49
N LEU A 259 -2.39 -1.06 -30.92
CA LEU A 259 -2.32 -0.59 -29.53
C LEU A 259 -2.52 0.92 -29.51
N THR A 260 -3.52 1.39 -28.77
CA THR A 260 -3.76 2.81 -28.52
C THR A 260 -3.35 3.16 -27.09
N ILE A 261 -2.51 4.18 -26.95
CA ILE A 261 -2.06 4.74 -25.68
C ILE A 261 -2.65 6.14 -25.53
N ASP A 262 -3.59 6.30 -24.60
CA ASP A 262 -4.04 7.61 -24.13
C ASP A 262 -3.00 8.18 -23.17
N THR A 263 -2.43 9.34 -23.50
CA THR A 263 -1.45 10.00 -22.65
C THR A 263 -2.07 10.68 -21.43
N GLN A 264 -3.40 10.73 -21.35
CA GLN A 264 -4.21 11.40 -20.31
C GLN A 264 -3.66 12.81 -20.03
N SER A 265 -3.28 13.49 -21.12
CA SER A 265 -2.65 14.80 -21.11
C SER A 265 -2.95 15.50 -22.44
N GLY A 266 -2.46 16.74 -22.59
CA GLY A 266 -2.69 17.52 -23.81
C GLY A 266 -2.10 16.94 -25.11
N TYR A 267 -1.39 15.81 -25.05
CA TYR A 267 -0.84 15.14 -26.24
C TYR A 267 -1.84 14.18 -26.93
N GLY A 268 -2.96 13.84 -26.28
CA GLY A 268 -3.99 12.97 -26.84
C GLY A 268 -3.58 11.49 -26.92
N GLU A 269 -4.15 10.77 -27.88
CA GLU A 269 -3.91 9.34 -28.04
C GLU A 269 -2.89 9.04 -29.15
N PHE A 270 -2.06 8.02 -28.93
CA PHE A 270 -1.14 7.50 -29.93
C PHE A 270 -1.49 6.06 -30.27
N SER A 271 -1.71 5.80 -31.56
CA SER A 271 -1.98 4.45 -32.07
C SER A 271 -0.74 3.85 -32.72
N GLY A 272 -0.43 2.61 -32.39
CA GLY A 272 0.78 1.93 -32.86
C GLY A 272 0.59 0.46 -33.19
N THR A 273 1.51 -0.04 -34.01
CA THR A 273 1.62 -1.45 -34.42
C THR A 273 3.07 -1.86 -34.40
N VAL A 274 3.35 -3.17 -34.35
CA VAL A 274 4.71 -3.70 -34.40
C VAL A 274 5.12 -3.88 -35.85
N VAL A 275 6.16 -3.16 -36.26
CA VAL A 275 6.77 -3.25 -37.59
C VAL A 275 8.26 -3.53 -37.41
N ASN A 276 8.79 -4.54 -38.11
CA ASN A 276 10.21 -4.94 -38.00
C ASN A 276 10.67 -5.13 -36.54
N ASN A 277 9.82 -5.75 -35.71
CA ASN A 277 10.06 -6.00 -34.28
C ASN A 277 10.16 -4.73 -33.40
N VAL A 278 9.70 -3.57 -33.89
CA VAL A 278 9.59 -2.30 -33.16
C VAL A 278 8.13 -1.88 -33.04
N LEU A 279 7.65 -1.61 -31.83
CA LEU A 279 6.33 -1.01 -31.61
C LEU A 279 6.39 0.46 -32.02
N THR A 280 5.72 0.81 -33.13
CA THR A 280 5.79 2.14 -33.72
C THR A 280 4.44 2.83 -33.59
N PHE A 281 4.44 3.98 -32.92
CA PHE A 281 3.28 4.85 -32.76
C PHE A 281 3.28 5.93 -33.83
N ALA A 282 2.18 6.03 -34.59
CA ALA A 282 2.05 7.03 -35.64
C ALA A 282 2.12 8.46 -35.04
N GLY A 283 2.93 9.33 -35.64
CA GLY A 283 3.05 10.73 -35.22
C GLY A 283 3.84 10.98 -33.93
N LEU A 284 4.34 9.93 -33.25
CA LEU A 284 5.13 10.08 -32.03
C LEU A 284 6.61 10.33 -32.36
N ASN A 285 7.17 11.43 -31.86
CA ASN A 285 8.63 11.62 -31.84
C ASN A 285 9.24 10.73 -30.75
N THR A 286 10.08 9.77 -31.13
CA THR A 286 10.72 8.82 -30.21
C THR A 286 12.03 9.35 -29.60
N ASN A 287 12.44 10.58 -29.94
CA ASN A 287 13.73 11.17 -29.56
C ASN A 287 14.92 10.24 -29.86
N GLY A 288 14.84 9.48 -30.95
CA GLY A 288 15.88 8.54 -31.36
C GLY A 288 15.92 7.22 -30.60
N VAL A 289 15.00 6.97 -29.65
CA VAL A 289 14.95 5.73 -28.86
C VAL A 289 13.73 4.89 -29.26
N PRO A 290 13.88 3.81 -30.06
CA PRO A 290 12.75 3.01 -30.51
C PRO A 290 12.15 2.13 -29.41
N PHE A 291 10.84 1.85 -29.47
CA PHE A 291 10.18 0.87 -28.59
C PHE A 291 10.44 -0.57 -29.07
N THR A 292 11.68 -1.03 -28.95
CA THR A 292 12.04 -2.45 -29.09
C THR A 292 11.57 -3.24 -27.87
N LYS A 293 11.69 -4.58 -27.88
CA LYS A 293 11.37 -5.42 -26.72
C LYS A 293 12.26 -5.02 -25.53
N PRO A 294 11.69 -4.58 -24.40
CA PRO A 294 12.47 -4.17 -23.22
C PRO A 294 13.05 -5.38 -22.47
N SER A 295 14.13 -5.16 -21.73
CA SER A 295 14.66 -6.13 -20.76
C SER A 295 13.83 -6.16 -19.46
N ALA A 296 14.12 -7.12 -18.57
CA ALA A 296 13.51 -7.15 -17.25
C ALA A 296 13.81 -5.88 -16.43
N ALA A 297 15.06 -5.40 -16.48
CA ALA A 297 15.46 -4.16 -15.82
C ALA A 297 14.71 -2.93 -16.36
N ASP A 298 14.50 -2.87 -17.68
CA ASP A 298 13.74 -1.78 -18.30
C ASP A 298 12.28 -1.79 -17.83
N ILE A 299 11.65 -2.96 -17.74
CA ILE A 299 10.26 -3.10 -17.29
C ILE A 299 10.13 -2.71 -15.82
N PHE A 300 10.89 -3.35 -14.92
CA PHE A 300 10.77 -3.08 -13.49
C PHE A 300 11.16 -1.65 -13.12
N GLY A 301 12.23 -1.13 -13.73
CA GLY A 301 12.76 0.19 -13.42
C GLY A 301 12.10 1.34 -14.19
N CYS A 302 11.47 1.07 -15.34
CA CYS A 302 10.79 2.08 -16.17
C CYS A 302 11.66 3.34 -16.47
N ALA A 303 12.97 3.14 -16.60
CA ALA A 303 13.95 4.23 -16.61
C ALA A 303 15.06 4.08 -17.67
N SER A 304 15.10 2.97 -18.39
CA SER A 304 16.16 2.63 -19.33
C SER A 304 15.63 1.97 -20.59
N GLY A 305 16.53 1.85 -21.59
CA GLY A 305 16.25 1.14 -22.82
C GLY A 305 15.01 1.71 -23.55
N PRO A 306 14.15 0.84 -24.11
CA PRO A 306 12.92 1.25 -24.79
C PRO A 306 11.93 2.02 -23.91
N LEU A 307 12.04 1.83 -22.59
CA LEU A 307 11.19 2.44 -21.56
C LEU A 307 11.88 3.62 -20.84
N TYR A 308 12.92 4.19 -21.43
CA TYR A 308 13.48 5.45 -20.99
C TYR A 308 12.43 6.56 -21.06
N ASN A 309 12.24 7.28 -19.95
CA ASN A 309 11.36 8.42 -19.88
C ASN A 309 12.11 9.71 -20.23
N SER A 310 11.73 10.32 -21.35
CA SER A 310 12.26 11.60 -21.85
C SER A 310 11.75 12.84 -21.11
N GLY A 311 10.93 12.67 -20.07
CA GLY A 311 10.42 13.75 -19.22
C GLY A 311 9.03 14.19 -19.64
N GLY A 312 8.80 15.51 -19.64
CA GLY A 312 7.47 16.11 -19.83
C GLY A 312 6.96 16.13 -21.27
N ASP A 313 7.42 15.23 -22.14
CA ASP A 313 7.02 15.17 -23.55
C ASP A 313 6.07 14.00 -23.85
N ALA A 314 5.55 13.96 -25.09
CA ALA A 314 4.61 12.93 -25.53
C ALA A 314 5.20 11.51 -25.40
N ARG A 315 6.50 11.33 -25.69
CA ARG A 315 7.16 10.03 -25.53
C ARG A 315 7.20 9.62 -24.06
N GLY A 316 7.58 10.51 -23.15
CA GLY A 316 7.57 10.26 -21.71
C GLY A 316 6.19 9.86 -21.23
N ALA A 317 5.15 10.54 -21.71
CA ALA A 317 3.77 10.21 -21.41
C ALA A 317 3.35 8.81 -21.92
N VAL A 318 3.69 8.45 -23.16
CA VAL A 318 3.46 7.10 -23.72
C VAL A 318 4.24 6.03 -22.95
N THR A 319 5.48 6.34 -22.60
CA THR A 319 6.40 5.42 -21.89
C THR A 319 5.88 5.07 -20.50
N ALA A 320 5.32 6.03 -19.78
CA ALA A 320 4.72 5.79 -18.47
C ALA A 320 3.59 4.74 -18.56
N ARG A 321 2.70 4.88 -19.56
CA ARG A 321 1.56 3.97 -19.76
C ARG A 321 2.02 2.59 -20.20
N LEU A 322 2.98 2.53 -21.13
CA LEU A 322 3.54 1.25 -21.58
C LEU A 322 4.27 0.53 -20.44
N GLY A 323 5.05 1.26 -19.62
CA GLY A 323 5.73 0.71 -18.45
C GLY A 323 4.75 0.15 -17.42
N ALA A 324 3.65 0.87 -17.14
CA ALA A 324 2.60 0.39 -16.24
C ALA A 324 1.88 -0.85 -16.79
N ALA A 325 1.52 -0.85 -18.08
CA ALA A 325 0.85 -1.98 -18.72
C ALA A 325 1.74 -3.24 -18.77
N LEU A 326 3.05 -3.09 -18.93
CA LEU A 326 4.01 -4.19 -18.88
C LEU A 326 4.17 -4.74 -17.46
N ASN A 327 4.37 -3.89 -16.46
CA ASN A 327 4.46 -4.32 -15.04
C ASN A 327 3.22 -5.09 -14.59
N ARG A 328 2.03 -4.65 -15.02
CA ARG A 328 0.74 -5.26 -14.69
C ARG A 328 0.34 -6.39 -15.65
N SER A 329 1.14 -6.67 -16.67
CA SER A 329 0.87 -7.65 -17.72
C SER A 329 -0.51 -7.52 -18.37
N THR A 330 -0.94 -6.31 -18.72
CA THR A 330 -2.32 -6.02 -19.17
C THR A 330 -2.48 -5.88 -20.69
N LEU A 331 -1.39 -5.83 -21.46
CA LEU A 331 -1.45 -5.59 -22.90
C LEU A 331 -2.27 -6.64 -23.67
N LEU A 332 -2.21 -7.91 -23.24
CA LEU A 332 -2.99 -9.00 -23.85
C LEU A 332 -4.33 -9.27 -23.14
N ALA A 333 -4.70 -8.49 -22.12
CA ALA A 333 -5.98 -8.64 -21.45
C ALA A 333 -7.14 -8.21 -22.37
N GLY A 334 -8.37 -8.65 -22.06
CA GLY A 334 -9.56 -8.10 -22.72
C GLY A 334 -9.62 -6.58 -22.54
N GLY A 335 -9.63 -5.82 -23.65
CA GLY A 335 -9.52 -4.36 -23.66
C GLY A 335 -8.08 -3.80 -23.58
N GLY A 336 -7.07 -4.66 -23.43
CA GLY A 336 -5.65 -4.30 -23.28
C GLY A 336 -5.02 -3.56 -24.47
N SER A 337 -5.70 -3.52 -25.62
CA SER A 337 -5.31 -2.72 -26.79
C SER A 337 -5.64 -1.23 -26.64
N SER A 338 -6.36 -0.83 -25.60
CA SER A 338 -6.58 0.57 -25.22
C SER A 338 -6.01 0.78 -23.81
N GLN A 339 -4.93 1.52 -23.68
CA GLN A 339 -4.24 1.73 -22.41
C GLN A 339 -4.23 3.22 -22.04
N PRO A 340 -4.42 3.57 -20.76
CA PRO A 340 -4.72 2.68 -19.64
C PRO A 340 -6.22 2.37 -19.48
N ASN A 341 -7.10 3.03 -20.26
CA ASN A 341 -8.55 3.05 -20.01
C ASN A 341 -9.29 1.75 -20.35
N GLY A 342 -8.73 0.88 -21.18
CA GLY A 342 -9.36 -0.36 -21.61
C GLY A 342 -9.22 -1.53 -20.63
N VAL A 343 -8.51 -1.34 -19.51
CA VAL A 343 -8.31 -2.38 -18.48
C VAL A 343 -8.65 -1.86 -17.10
N SER A 344 -9.32 -2.68 -16.31
CA SER A 344 -9.63 -2.37 -14.90
C SER A 344 -8.57 -2.94 -13.95
N PRO A 345 -8.45 -2.41 -12.72
CA PRO A 345 -7.55 -2.97 -11.70
C PRO A 345 -7.73 -4.47 -11.45
N SER A 346 -8.96 -5.00 -11.62
CA SER A 346 -9.23 -6.44 -11.49
C SER A 346 -8.48 -7.31 -12.51
N GLN A 347 -8.06 -6.72 -13.63
CA GLN A 347 -7.33 -7.40 -14.70
C GLN A 347 -5.80 -7.30 -14.55
N TYR A 348 -5.30 -6.61 -13.52
CA TYR A 348 -3.86 -6.49 -13.29
C TYR A 348 -3.29 -7.82 -12.76
N TYR A 349 -2.07 -8.14 -13.18
CA TYR A 349 -1.30 -9.28 -12.70
C TYR A 349 -1.96 -10.66 -12.87
N GLN A 350 -2.89 -10.78 -13.83
CA GLN A 350 -3.63 -12.03 -14.07
C GLN A 350 -2.85 -13.05 -14.92
N THR A 351 -1.69 -12.68 -15.46
CA THR A 351 -0.86 -13.60 -16.25
C THR A 351 0.25 -14.23 -15.41
N ALA A 352 0.75 -15.39 -15.86
CA ALA A 352 1.84 -16.09 -15.18
C ALA A 352 3.16 -15.30 -15.20
N THR A 353 3.39 -14.47 -16.21
CA THR A 353 4.57 -13.59 -16.29
C THR A 353 4.15 -12.16 -16.00
N THR A 354 4.35 -11.73 -14.77
CA THR A 354 3.99 -10.38 -14.33
C THR A 354 4.98 -9.84 -13.29
N ASN A 355 4.84 -8.58 -12.86
CA ASN A 355 5.58 -8.08 -11.70
C ASN A 355 4.96 -8.64 -10.41
N HIS A 356 5.43 -9.82 -9.98
CA HIS A 356 4.89 -10.49 -8.79
C HIS A 356 5.20 -9.75 -7.48
N TYR A 357 6.26 -8.95 -7.42
CA TYR A 357 6.48 -8.02 -6.31
C TYR A 357 5.32 -7.03 -6.21
N ALA A 358 5.00 -6.32 -7.30
CA ALA A 358 3.92 -5.35 -7.32
C ALA A 358 2.54 -5.99 -7.05
N ARG A 359 2.28 -7.18 -7.62
CA ARG A 359 1.08 -7.97 -7.32
C ARG A 359 0.92 -8.24 -5.83
N LEU A 360 1.99 -8.65 -5.15
CA LEU A 360 1.96 -8.96 -3.71
C LEU A 360 1.88 -7.70 -2.86
N VAL A 361 2.57 -6.62 -3.25
CA VAL A 361 2.44 -5.31 -2.60
C VAL A 361 0.98 -4.85 -2.67
N HIS A 362 0.36 -4.83 -3.84
CA HIS A 362 -1.06 -4.42 -3.98
C HIS A 362 -2.05 -5.36 -3.31
N LYS A 363 -1.69 -6.63 -3.12
CA LYS A 363 -2.53 -7.57 -2.36
C LYS A 363 -2.60 -7.20 -0.87
N TYR A 364 -1.52 -6.70 -0.29
CA TYR A 364 -1.41 -6.52 1.16
C TYR A 364 -1.28 -5.06 1.61
N ALA A 365 -0.83 -4.15 0.76
CA ALA A 365 -0.77 -2.72 1.03
C ALA A 365 -2.06 -2.05 0.57
N THR A 366 -2.58 -1.15 1.40
CA THR A 366 -3.78 -0.37 1.09
C THR A 366 -3.50 0.83 0.19
N ILE A 367 -2.28 1.38 0.26
CA ILE A 367 -1.78 2.54 -0.48
C ILE A 367 -0.27 2.44 -0.64
N GLY A 368 0.28 3.11 -1.65
CA GLY A 368 1.71 3.22 -1.95
C GLY A 368 2.07 2.61 -3.31
N TYR A 369 3.03 3.24 -4.00
CA TYR A 369 3.50 2.76 -5.31
C TYR A 369 4.44 1.57 -5.19
N ALA A 370 4.19 0.53 -5.98
CA ALA A 370 5.09 -0.63 -6.07
C ALA A 370 6.13 -0.52 -7.20
N PHE A 371 5.94 0.40 -8.15
CA PHE A 371 6.87 0.68 -9.25
C PHE A 371 6.70 2.14 -9.76
N PRO A 372 7.65 2.70 -10.54
CA PRO A 372 7.71 4.15 -10.81
C PRO A 372 6.50 4.79 -11.50
N TYR A 373 5.71 4.01 -12.25
CA TYR A 373 4.51 4.49 -12.97
C TYR A 373 3.23 3.79 -12.53
N ASP A 374 3.20 3.39 -11.26
CA ASP A 374 2.03 2.74 -10.66
C ASP A 374 0.86 3.74 -10.41
N ASP A 375 1.11 5.02 -10.67
CA ASP A 375 0.17 6.13 -10.73
C ASP A 375 -0.70 6.15 -11.98
N VAL A 376 -0.23 5.50 -13.06
CA VAL A 376 -1.01 5.32 -14.26
C VAL A 376 -2.19 4.40 -13.92
N GLY A 377 -3.41 4.82 -14.22
CA GLY A 377 -4.61 4.01 -14.12
C GLY A 377 -5.66 4.52 -15.10
N PRO A 378 -6.82 3.85 -15.21
CA PRO A 378 -7.94 4.36 -15.98
C PRO A 378 -8.27 5.79 -15.56
N THR A 379 -8.68 6.62 -16.51
CA THR A 379 -9.08 8.01 -16.25
C THR A 379 -10.16 8.05 -15.17
N GLY A 380 -9.93 8.87 -14.14
CA GLY A 380 -10.81 8.98 -12.98
C GLY A 380 -10.54 7.98 -11.85
N ALA A 381 -9.55 7.09 -11.99
CA ALA A 381 -9.11 6.24 -10.88
C ALA A 381 -8.62 7.09 -9.70
N ALA A 382 -8.94 6.64 -8.48
CA ALA A 382 -8.45 7.28 -7.27
C ALA A 382 -6.92 7.16 -7.18
N PRO A 383 -6.22 8.20 -6.72
CA PRO A 383 -4.79 8.11 -6.41
C PRO A 383 -4.54 7.03 -5.36
N VAL A 384 -3.52 6.22 -5.58
CA VAL A 384 -3.06 5.17 -4.66
C VAL A 384 -1.65 5.44 -4.14
N ASP A 385 -1.21 6.69 -4.24
CA ASP A 385 0.18 7.12 -4.12
C ASP A 385 0.66 7.33 -2.69
N GLY A 386 -0.23 7.08 -1.73
CA GLY A 386 0.09 7.09 -0.31
C GLY A 386 0.66 8.43 0.14
N HIS A 387 0.12 9.53 -0.41
CA HIS A 387 0.63 10.88 -0.17
C HIS A 387 -0.30 11.73 0.72
N LEU A 388 0.31 12.77 1.29
CA LEU A 388 -0.34 13.91 1.92
C LEU A 388 0.13 15.16 1.18
N GLN A 389 -0.77 16.10 0.93
CA GLN A 389 -0.40 17.41 0.40
C GLN A 389 -1.19 18.54 1.07
N ASP A 390 -0.50 19.49 1.67
CA ASP A 390 -1.12 20.66 2.32
C ASP A 390 -0.33 21.93 2.01
N ALA A 391 -1.02 22.96 1.51
CA ALA A 391 -0.41 24.25 1.20
C ALA A 391 -0.02 25.06 2.45
N ALA A 392 -0.70 24.83 3.58
CA ALA A 392 -0.43 25.45 4.87
C ALA A 392 -0.62 24.42 6.00
N PRO A 393 0.31 23.45 6.14
CA PRO A 393 0.27 22.49 7.23
C PRO A 393 0.51 23.22 8.57
N THR A 394 -0.22 22.80 9.59
CA THR A 394 -0.09 23.28 10.97
C THR A 394 0.51 22.22 11.89
N SER A 395 0.47 20.95 11.50
CA SER A 395 1.18 19.86 12.17
C SER A 395 1.39 18.67 11.23
N TRP A 396 2.43 17.89 11.50
CA TRP A 396 2.71 16.64 10.81
C TRP A 396 3.20 15.57 11.79
N ALA A 397 2.50 14.44 11.84
CA ALA A 397 2.83 13.30 12.69
C ALA A 397 3.31 12.14 11.83
N ILE A 398 4.41 11.51 12.23
CA ILE A 398 4.98 10.34 11.57
C ILE A 398 5.16 9.25 12.63
N SER A 399 4.66 8.05 12.36
CA SER A 399 4.75 6.92 13.28
C SER A 399 5.45 5.73 12.62
N LEU A 400 6.36 5.09 13.35
CA LEU A 400 6.88 3.77 13.00
C LEU A 400 5.99 2.69 13.62
N GLY A 401 5.61 1.69 12.84
CA GLY A 401 4.81 0.54 13.27
C GLY A 401 3.35 0.66 12.87
N ALA A 402 2.63 -0.46 13.02
CA ALA A 402 1.22 -0.56 12.63
C ALA A 402 0.26 0.21 13.57
N GLY A 403 0.76 0.77 14.68
CA GLY A 403 -0.02 1.55 15.66
C GLY A 403 -0.12 0.87 17.04
N SER A 404 -0.19 1.66 18.12
CA SER A 404 -0.55 1.20 19.47
C SER A 404 -1.61 2.15 20.05
N GLY A 405 -2.89 1.73 20.03
CA GLY A 405 -4.02 2.43 20.64
C GLY A 405 -5.09 2.87 19.63
N GLY A 406 -6.23 2.15 19.62
CA GLY A 406 -7.37 2.36 18.72
C GLY A 406 -7.63 1.11 17.89
N THR A 407 -8.81 0.50 18.06
CA THR A 407 -9.33 -0.69 17.34
C THR A 407 -8.60 -1.06 16.06
N GLN A 408 -7.90 -2.19 16.08
CA GLN A 408 -7.21 -2.80 14.95
C GLN A 408 -8.09 -2.82 13.68
N PRO A 409 -7.63 -2.25 12.56
CA PRO A 409 -8.06 -2.64 11.22
C PRO A 409 -6.94 -3.46 10.53
N PRO A 410 -7.29 -4.33 9.56
CA PRO A 410 -6.99 -5.75 9.65
C PRO A 410 -5.64 -6.15 9.04
N SER A 411 -5.05 -7.20 9.61
CA SER A 411 -4.08 -8.09 8.97
C SER A 411 -4.79 -8.92 7.91
N GLY A 412 -5.20 -8.29 6.81
CA GLY A 412 -5.90 -8.96 5.70
C GLY A 412 -7.32 -9.45 6.01
N GLY A 413 -7.62 -9.81 7.26
CA GLY A 413 -8.96 -9.89 7.80
C GLY A 413 -8.98 -9.81 9.32
N VAL A 414 -10.19 -9.92 9.85
CA VAL A 414 -10.51 -9.62 11.24
C VAL A 414 -10.02 -10.75 12.16
N SER A 415 -9.49 -10.42 13.35
CA SER A 415 -9.12 -11.46 14.33
C SER A 415 -10.37 -12.26 14.70
N ALA A 416 -10.30 -13.59 14.62
CA ALA A 416 -11.38 -14.47 15.09
C ALA A 416 -11.74 -14.19 16.56
N TYR A 417 -10.76 -13.70 17.33
CA TYR A 417 -10.86 -13.43 18.77
C TYR A 417 -11.35 -12.01 19.11
N SER A 418 -11.70 -11.23 18.10
CA SER A 418 -12.39 -9.94 18.28
C SER A 418 -13.89 -10.10 18.05
N THR A 419 -14.69 -9.14 18.51
CA THR A 419 -16.12 -9.08 18.14
C THR A 419 -16.24 -8.68 16.68
N ILE A 420 -16.81 -9.57 15.87
CA ILE A 420 -17.08 -9.36 14.45
C ILE A 420 -18.57 -9.03 14.31
N GLN A 421 -18.86 -7.83 13.82
CA GLN A 421 -20.24 -7.39 13.56
C GLN A 421 -20.80 -8.14 12.36
N ALA A 422 -22.03 -8.66 12.47
CA ALA A 422 -22.59 -9.54 11.45
C ALA A 422 -22.71 -8.84 10.09
N GLU A 423 -23.07 -7.55 10.08
CA GLU A 423 -23.23 -6.71 8.90
C GLU A 423 -21.92 -6.36 8.19
N THR A 424 -20.76 -6.71 8.76
CA THR A 424 -19.43 -6.48 8.14
C THR A 424 -18.99 -7.61 7.20
N PHE A 425 -19.93 -8.43 6.74
CA PHE A 425 -19.67 -9.50 5.79
C PHE A 425 -19.00 -8.97 4.50
N SER A 426 -18.06 -9.73 3.95
CA SER A 426 -17.41 -9.43 2.66
C SER A 426 -18.25 -9.88 1.46
N ALA A 427 -19.10 -10.89 1.65
CA ALA A 427 -20.08 -11.35 0.68
C ALA A 427 -21.22 -12.07 1.42
N GLN A 428 -22.39 -12.17 0.79
CA GLN A 428 -23.55 -12.86 1.36
C GLN A 428 -24.43 -13.47 0.27
N SER A 429 -25.32 -14.38 0.66
CA SER A 429 -26.44 -14.82 -0.16
C SER A 429 -27.72 -14.90 0.67
N GLY A 430 -28.79 -14.28 0.17
CA GLY A 430 -30.16 -14.38 0.70
C GLY A 430 -30.47 -13.57 1.97
N THR A 431 -29.53 -12.80 2.49
CA THR A 431 -29.69 -12.03 3.74
C THR A 431 -29.88 -10.53 3.50
N ALA A 432 -30.39 -9.81 4.51
CA ALA A 432 -30.51 -8.35 4.49
C ALA A 432 -30.17 -7.73 5.86
N THR A 433 -29.77 -6.46 5.87
CA THR A 433 -29.43 -5.71 7.10
C THR A 433 -30.60 -4.88 7.60
N GLU A 434 -30.79 -4.79 8.92
CA GLU A 434 -31.74 -3.87 9.56
C GLU A 434 -31.14 -3.11 10.75
N THR A 435 -31.91 -2.16 11.31
CA THR A 435 -31.49 -1.42 12.50
C THR A 435 -31.55 -2.31 13.73
N CYS A 436 -30.44 -2.42 14.44
CA CYS A 436 -30.33 -3.25 15.64
C CYS A 436 -30.78 -2.48 16.89
N SER A 437 -31.61 -3.12 17.72
CA SER A 437 -32.08 -2.55 19.01
C SER A 437 -31.25 -2.98 20.23
N ASP A 438 -30.20 -3.78 20.04
CA ASP A 438 -29.31 -4.23 21.11
C ASP A 438 -28.44 -3.08 21.64
N SER A 439 -27.82 -3.26 22.81
CA SER A 439 -26.96 -2.25 23.43
C SER A 439 -25.72 -1.94 22.57
N GLY A 440 -25.46 -0.66 22.28
CA GLY A 440 -24.35 -0.21 21.42
C GLY A 440 -24.73 -0.03 19.94
N ALA A 441 -26.02 0.10 19.65
CA ALA A 441 -26.68 -0.09 18.35
C ALA A 441 -25.98 0.45 17.09
N GLY A 442 -25.83 -0.46 16.12
CA GLY A 442 -25.49 -0.29 14.70
C GLY A 442 -26.54 -0.98 13.83
N SER A 443 -26.15 -1.93 12.96
CA SER A 443 -27.10 -2.76 12.20
C SER A 443 -27.02 -4.22 12.65
N ASP A 444 -28.01 -5.05 12.31
CA ASP A 444 -27.93 -6.51 12.41
C ASP A 444 -28.27 -7.15 11.06
N VAL A 445 -28.04 -8.46 10.92
CA VAL A 445 -28.38 -9.22 9.71
C VAL A 445 -29.56 -10.15 9.99
N GLY A 446 -30.60 -10.05 9.17
CA GLY A 446 -31.83 -10.82 9.27
C GLY A 446 -32.33 -11.31 7.90
N TRP A 447 -33.61 -11.68 7.85
CA TRP A 447 -34.25 -12.39 6.72
C TRP A 447 -33.53 -13.70 6.36
N ILE A 448 -33.07 -14.42 7.37
CA ILE A 448 -32.21 -15.59 7.21
C ILE A 448 -33.03 -16.88 7.22
N SER A 449 -32.95 -17.63 6.13
CA SER A 449 -33.55 -18.94 5.91
C SER A 449 -32.49 -19.99 5.53
N ALA A 450 -32.89 -21.26 5.42
CA ALA A 450 -31.96 -22.33 5.08
C ALA A 450 -31.40 -22.18 3.65
N GLY A 451 -30.08 -22.26 3.53
CA GLY A 451 -29.33 -22.08 2.28
C GLY A 451 -28.64 -20.72 2.17
N ASP A 452 -28.99 -19.78 3.04
CA ASP A 452 -28.35 -18.46 3.11
C ASP A 452 -26.97 -18.56 3.78
N TRP A 453 -26.12 -17.57 3.52
CA TRP A 453 -24.79 -17.53 4.14
C TRP A 453 -24.18 -16.13 4.19
N LEU A 454 -23.27 -15.95 5.13
CA LEU A 454 -22.39 -14.78 5.27
C LEU A 454 -20.93 -15.21 5.14
N LYS A 455 -20.14 -14.47 4.36
CA LYS A 455 -18.69 -14.66 4.22
C LYS A 455 -17.94 -13.52 4.89
N TYR A 456 -16.92 -13.83 5.66
CA TYR A 456 -15.94 -12.90 6.21
C TYR A 456 -14.56 -13.29 5.68
N SER A 457 -13.93 -12.39 4.92
CA SER A 457 -12.65 -12.72 4.28
C SER A 457 -11.51 -12.65 5.28
N ALA A 458 -10.57 -13.60 5.17
CA ALA A 458 -9.30 -13.61 5.89
C ALA A 458 -9.39 -13.46 7.43
N VAL A 459 -10.35 -14.13 8.06
CA VAL A 459 -10.45 -14.24 9.52
C VAL A 459 -9.22 -14.96 10.09
N ASP A 460 -8.51 -14.31 11.01
CA ASP A 460 -7.27 -14.84 11.59
C ASP A 460 -7.55 -15.59 12.91
N PHE A 461 -7.40 -16.92 12.87
CA PHE A 461 -7.51 -17.82 14.01
C PHE A 461 -6.18 -17.98 14.78
N GLY A 462 -5.11 -17.29 14.39
CA GLY A 462 -3.81 -17.33 15.04
C GLY A 462 -3.19 -18.74 15.07
N SER A 463 -2.16 -18.93 15.89
CA SER A 463 -1.43 -20.21 15.99
C SER A 463 -2.05 -21.23 16.95
N THR A 464 -3.15 -20.88 17.61
CA THR A 464 -3.82 -21.72 18.61
C THR A 464 -5.31 -21.69 18.33
N SER A 465 -5.93 -22.87 18.16
CA SER A 465 -7.36 -22.96 17.90
C SER A 465 -8.18 -22.43 19.07
N ALA A 466 -9.32 -21.83 18.74
CA ALA A 466 -10.36 -21.48 19.70
C ALA A 466 -10.95 -22.74 20.36
N PHE A 467 -11.54 -22.58 21.54
CA PHE A 467 -12.35 -23.61 22.20
C PHE A 467 -13.86 -23.36 22.09
N GLN A 468 -14.28 -22.10 21.89
CA GLN A 468 -15.68 -21.71 21.74
C GLN A 468 -15.91 -20.73 20.59
N PHE A 469 -17.04 -20.90 19.90
CA PHE A 469 -17.68 -19.94 19.01
C PHE A 469 -18.87 -19.32 19.74
N VAL A 470 -19.01 -18.00 19.72
CA VAL A 470 -20.05 -17.28 20.48
C VAL A 470 -20.74 -16.29 19.55
N ALA A 471 -22.06 -16.30 19.52
CA ALA A 471 -22.84 -15.36 18.70
C ALA A 471 -23.95 -14.67 19.50
N ARG A 472 -24.27 -13.44 19.12
CA ARG A 472 -25.37 -12.63 19.65
C ARG A 472 -26.54 -12.69 18.68
N LEU A 473 -27.59 -13.39 19.10
CA LEU A 473 -28.65 -13.87 18.24
C LEU A 473 -30.02 -13.44 18.76
N ALA A 474 -30.96 -13.21 17.85
CA ALA A 474 -32.37 -13.03 18.16
C ALA A 474 -33.21 -13.92 17.24
N SER A 475 -34.34 -14.44 17.74
CA SER A 475 -35.25 -15.26 16.98
C SER A 475 -36.68 -15.06 17.48
N GLY A 476 -37.51 -14.46 16.61
CA GLY A 476 -38.96 -14.35 16.77
C GLY A 476 -39.72 -15.42 16.01
N ALA A 477 -39.04 -16.49 15.58
CA ALA A 477 -39.61 -17.51 14.72
C ALA A 477 -40.81 -18.22 15.38
N ALA A 478 -41.83 -18.54 14.58
CA ALA A 478 -43.02 -19.24 15.05
C ALA A 478 -42.68 -20.69 15.47
N GLY A 479 -43.51 -21.27 16.35
CA GLY A 479 -43.35 -22.66 16.76
C GLY A 479 -43.30 -23.62 15.55
N GLY A 480 -42.27 -24.46 15.51
CA GLY A 480 -42.02 -25.39 14.40
C GLY A 480 -41.00 -24.89 13.36
N VAL A 481 -40.64 -23.60 13.38
CA VAL A 481 -39.52 -23.06 12.60
C VAL A 481 -38.24 -23.18 13.43
N SER A 482 -37.24 -23.88 12.90
CA SER A 482 -35.95 -24.12 13.56
C SER A 482 -34.80 -24.19 12.56
N GLY A 483 -33.60 -23.91 13.03
CA GLY A 483 -32.39 -23.96 12.21
C GLY A 483 -31.12 -23.83 13.05
N ALA A 484 -29.99 -23.83 12.37
CA ALA A 484 -28.67 -23.71 12.99
C ALA A 484 -27.75 -22.81 12.15
N ILE A 485 -26.72 -22.27 12.81
CA ILE A 485 -25.60 -21.58 12.18
C ILE A 485 -24.40 -22.51 12.20
N GLU A 486 -23.89 -22.88 11.03
CA GLU A 486 -22.65 -23.62 10.88
C GLU A 486 -21.50 -22.66 10.55
N ALA A 487 -20.46 -22.61 11.40
CA ALA A 487 -19.22 -21.90 11.09
C ALA A 487 -18.30 -22.81 10.27
N ARG A 488 -17.98 -22.43 9.03
CA ARG A 488 -17.21 -23.22 8.06
C ARG A 488 -16.01 -22.45 7.51
N LEU A 489 -14.89 -23.15 7.28
CA LEU A 489 -13.67 -22.55 6.72
C LEU A 489 -13.59 -22.69 5.20
N ASP A 490 -13.13 -21.62 4.55
CA ASP A 490 -12.72 -21.46 3.15
C ASP A 490 -13.82 -21.63 2.08
N SER A 491 -14.96 -22.27 2.39
CA SER A 491 -16.14 -22.31 1.52
C SER A 491 -17.42 -22.68 2.30
N THR A 492 -18.60 -22.51 1.67
CA THR A 492 -19.90 -22.92 2.22
C THR A 492 -20.02 -24.43 2.45
N THR A 493 -19.13 -25.24 1.87
CA THR A 493 -19.07 -26.70 2.07
C THR A 493 -17.79 -27.17 2.75
N GLY A 494 -16.94 -26.22 3.18
CA GLY A 494 -15.66 -26.51 3.81
C GLY A 494 -15.80 -27.02 5.24
N THR A 495 -14.66 -27.19 5.91
CA THR A 495 -14.59 -27.79 7.26
C THR A 495 -15.47 -27.02 8.23
N LYS A 496 -16.46 -27.71 8.82
CA LYS A 496 -17.29 -27.17 9.90
C LYS A 496 -16.50 -27.17 11.20
N ILE A 497 -16.34 -26.00 11.80
CA ILE A 497 -15.55 -25.80 13.03
C ILE A 497 -16.42 -25.55 14.27
N ALA A 498 -17.67 -25.11 14.10
CA ALA A 498 -18.66 -24.98 15.18
C ALA A 498 -20.09 -24.97 14.61
N GLU A 499 -21.08 -25.21 15.47
CA GLU A 499 -22.50 -25.15 15.15
C GLU A 499 -23.31 -24.61 16.35
N ILE A 500 -24.21 -23.66 16.10
CA ILE A 500 -25.17 -23.17 17.10
C ILE A 500 -26.59 -23.49 16.64
N ASP A 501 -27.30 -24.31 17.42
CA ASP A 501 -28.74 -24.50 17.26
C ASP A 501 -29.51 -23.26 17.71
N ILE A 502 -30.46 -22.81 16.88
CA ILE A 502 -31.26 -21.62 17.16
C ILE A 502 -32.51 -21.98 17.96
N ALA A 503 -32.64 -21.34 19.12
CA ALA A 503 -33.86 -21.35 19.92
C ALA A 503 -34.54 -19.97 19.90
N SER A 504 -35.85 -19.95 20.13
CA SER A 504 -36.60 -18.70 20.27
C SER A 504 -36.02 -17.86 21.42
N THR A 505 -35.79 -16.57 21.14
CA THR A 505 -35.28 -15.63 22.13
C THR A 505 -36.37 -14.74 22.73
N GLY A 506 -37.59 -14.80 22.18
CA GLY A 506 -38.75 -13.99 22.57
C GLY A 506 -39.15 -12.91 21.56
N GLY A 507 -38.39 -12.75 20.47
CA GLY A 507 -38.68 -11.79 19.40
C GLY A 507 -37.48 -11.52 18.49
N TRP A 508 -37.72 -10.93 17.32
CA TRP A 508 -36.69 -10.64 16.30
C TRP A 508 -35.60 -9.66 16.75
N GLN A 509 -35.89 -8.91 17.79
CA GLN A 509 -35.01 -7.90 18.37
C GLN A 509 -34.79 -8.18 19.88
N SER A 510 -35.03 -9.42 20.32
CA SER A 510 -34.78 -9.89 21.69
C SER A 510 -33.50 -10.70 21.72
N TRP A 511 -32.39 -10.09 22.16
CA TRP A 511 -31.06 -10.62 21.93
C TRP A 511 -30.54 -11.52 23.07
N ARG A 512 -29.97 -12.68 22.70
CA ARG A 512 -29.26 -13.61 23.60
C ARG A 512 -27.87 -13.92 23.06
N THR A 513 -26.92 -14.13 23.97
CA THR A 513 -25.56 -14.56 23.62
C THR A 513 -25.47 -16.07 23.79
N VAL A 514 -25.15 -16.78 22.72
CA VAL A 514 -25.20 -18.25 22.66
C VAL A 514 -23.81 -18.79 22.30
N PRO A 515 -23.18 -19.61 23.16
CA PRO A 515 -21.91 -20.26 22.87
C PRO A 515 -22.10 -21.66 22.24
N ALA A 516 -21.12 -22.09 21.46
CA ALA A 516 -20.95 -23.45 20.95
C ALA A 516 -19.49 -23.89 21.05
N ASN A 517 -19.28 -25.20 21.26
CA ASN A 517 -17.94 -25.77 21.32
C ASN A 517 -17.33 -25.88 19.92
N ILE A 518 -16.01 -25.71 19.84
CA ILE A 518 -15.25 -25.94 18.62
C ILE A 518 -15.09 -27.45 18.39
N VAL A 519 -15.50 -27.92 17.22
CA VAL A 519 -15.51 -29.36 16.85
C VAL A 519 -14.38 -29.75 15.90
N ALA A 520 -13.68 -28.78 15.32
CA ALA A 520 -12.49 -28.97 14.49
C ALA A 520 -11.52 -27.80 14.66
N SER A 521 -10.22 -28.09 14.63
CA SER A 521 -9.17 -27.08 14.82
C SER A 521 -9.18 -26.06 13.68
N ALA A 522 -9.07 -24.78 14.04
CA ALA A 522 -8.87 -23.67 13.11
C ALA A 522 -7.65 -22.86 13.55
N THR A 523 -6.64 -22.74 12.68
CA THR A 523 -5.42 -21.96 12.94
C THR A 523 -4.96 -21.30 11.66
N GLY A 524 -4.37 -20.12 11.76
CA GLY A 524 -4.00 -19.31 10.61
C GLY A 524 -5.19 -18.53 10.06
N VAL A 525 -5.04 -18.05 8.84
CA VAL A 525 -6.00 -17.12 8.21
C VAL A 525 -6.88 -17.89 7.24
N HIS A 526 -8.20 -17.75 7.37
CA HIS A 526 -9.20 -18.44 6.56
C HIS A 526 -10.31 -17.49 6.12
N ASP A 527 -10.97 -17.80 5.00
CA ASP A 527 -12.29 -17.21 4.75
C ASP A 527 -13.30 -17.92 5.66
N LEU A 528 -13.99 -17.19 6.53
CA LEU A 528 -15.01 -17.75 7.41
C LEU A 528 -16.40 -17.62 6.77
N TYR A 529 -17.14 -18.71 6.74
CA TYR A 529 -18.53 -18.75 6.32
C TYR A 529 -19.43 -19.06 7.52
N LEU A 530 -20.49 -18.27 7.71
CA LEU A 530 -21.64 -18.65 8.51
C LEU A 530 -22.71 -19.16 7.55
N VAL A 531 -23.01 -20.45 7.60
CA VAL A 531 -23.99 -21.11 6.74
C VAL A 531 -25.23 -21.43 7.55
N PHE A 532 -26.39 -21.03 7.04
CA PHE A 532 -27.66 -21.19 7.72
C PHE A 532 -28.39 -22.43 7.21
N VAL A 533 -28.74 -23.34 8.12
CA VAL A 533 -29.37 -24.63 7.80
C VAL A 533 -30.67 -24.82 8.59
N GLY A 534 -31.57 -25.67 8.09
CA GLY A 534 -32.84 -25.98 8.76
C GLY A 534 -34.05 -25.54 7.94
N SER A 535 -34.88 -24.67 8.50
CA SER A 535 -36.17 -24.26 7.91
C SER A 535 -36.02 -23.26 6.76
N MET A 536 -36.89 -23.36 5.76
CA MET A 536 -37.00 -22.41 4.62
C MET A 536 -37.75 -21.11 4.96
N SER A 537 -38.08 -20.89 6.22
CA SER A 537 -38.67 -19.64 6.72
C SER A 537 -37.67 -18.94 7.59
N ASP A 538 -37.71 -17.61 7.63
CA ASP A 538 -36.82 -16.79 8.44
C ASP A 538 -36.80 -17.29 9.88
N PHE A 539 -35.60 -17.53 10.42
CA PHE A 539 -35.48 -18.19 11.73
C PHE A 539 -34.50 -17.51 12.70
N VAL A 540 -33.64 -16.59 12.25
CA VAL A 540 -32.66 -15.92 13.12
C VAL A 540 -32.25 -14.55 12.60
N ASN A 541 -31.94 -13.64 13.52
CA ASN A 541 -31.12 -12.45 13.28
C ASN A 541 -29.78 -12.59 14.01
N VAL A 542 -28.71 -12.09 13.41
CA VAL A 542 -27.35 -12.11 13.95
C VAL A 542 -26.85 -10.68 14.12
N ASN A 543 -26.46 -10.31 15.34
CA ASN A 543 -25.88 -9.00 15.64
C ASN A 543 -24.34 -9.05 15.51
N TRP A 544 -23.69 -9.94 16.27
CA TRP A 544 -22.24 -10.12 16.20
C TRP A 544 -21.83 -11.53 16.60
N PHE A 545 -20.59 -11.91 16.32
CA PHE A 545 -19.99 -13.15 16.80
C PHE A 545 -18.50 -12.99 17.15
N THR A 546 -17.94 -13.96 17.87
CA THR A 546 -16.52 -14.02 18.23
C THR A 546 -16.10 -15.45 18.55
N PHE A 547 -14.80 -15.71 18.55
CA PHE A 547 -14.18 -16.95 19.01
C PHE A 547 -13.37 -16.69 20.29
N THR A 548 -13.24 -17.70 21.16
CA THR A 548 -12.52 -17.55 22.44
C THR A 548 -11.47 -18.66 22.64
N LYS A 549 -10.39 -18.33 23.36
CA LYS A 549 -9.21 -19.18 23.62
C LYS A 549 -9.07 -19.65 25.06
#